data_AF-A0A833D8L3-F1
#
_entry.id   AF-A0A833D8L3-F1
#
_cell.length_a   1.000
_cell.length_b   1.000
_cell.length_c   1.000
_cell.angle_alpha   90.00
_cell.angle_beta   90.00
_cell.angle_gamma   90.00
#
_symmetry.space_group_name_H-M   'P 1'
#
loop_
_entity.id
_entity.type
_entity.pdbx_description
1 polymer ?
#
loop_
_entity_poly.entity_id
_entity_poly.type
_entity_poly.pdbx_seq_one_letter_code
_entity_poly.pdbx_strand_id
1 'polypeptide(L)'
;MTNRRLLFAVAWLASVSATCQAEEKAKCVPKPTLKCVLEIAAPLVDEAGTLAQFHYLADIALAQKKLGDNAALQRTISVARRRAAELSVSSDESLQLFHKLRFAEFFLAVGLPDPILAEFDPEIADAKDYWTHPSIRLVERYVRYLVKVGRRDEAQAATAEQYKWLLAAGPSMLTRKPDERSYAYGQDLLRAMILAGQHETAQKLGAEIWAQLRRQPPAKASDNGGFDGEENIGARLGLARQLIEAGKPTPTAEILSDARTMLGPLPTPSPNLSQSDQRRIKLRALLHELELALSRLSKNAVLAQSTITAMRKLRATLPAKDKAGQLWKDSILLLEAGVKPLPPEFREEATSLLSSARSNDELRAIGEIYAMWGDEVSTRAVVARFKQEEDAEFVAEKVCDICKRFARHGHVSAALNCATLLTGSQEWQRVNRVALYAEIAKALTP
;
A
#
# COMPACT_ATOMS: atom_id res chain seq x y z
N MET A 1 24.49 -30.08 -42.12
CA MET A 1 24.50 -28.59 -42.11
C MET A 1 23.90 -28.12 -40.80
N THR A 2 24.76 -27.84 -39.82
CA THR A 2 24.40 -27.55 -38.42
C THR A 2 24.16 -26.05 -38.22
N ASN A 3 23.07 -25.75 -37.51
CA ASN A 3 22.53 -24.42 -37.21
C ASN A 3 23.51 -23.57 -36.37
N ARG A 4 24.44 -22.88 -37.03
CA ARG A 4 25.38 -21.92 -36.42
C ARG A 4 24.76 -20.55 -36.09
N ARG A 5 23.50 -20.30 -36.46
CA ARG A 5 22.83 -18.99 -36.26
C ARG A 5 22.11 -18.82 -34.91
N LEU A 6 21.92 -19.89 -34.13
CA LEU A 6 21.28 -19.84 -32.80
C LEU A 6 22.27 -19.62 -31.64
N LEU A 7 23.58 -19.76 -31.87
CA LEU A 7 24.60 -19.63 -30.82
C LEU A 7 25.26 -18.23 -30.75
N PHE A 8 25.07 -17.39 -31.77
CA PHE A 8 25.68 -16.05 -31.79
C PHE A 8 24.78 -14.92 -31.26
N ALA A 9 23.46 -15.13 -31.14
CA ALA A 9 22.54 -14.13 -30.58
C ALA A 9 22.49 -14.14 -29.04
N VAL A 10 22.92 -15.23 -28.39
CA VAL A 10 22.94 -15.36 -26.92
C VAL A 10 24.26 -14.87 -26.31
N ALA A 11 25.35 -14.82 -27.08
CA ALA A 11 26.69 -14.59 -26.54
C ALA A 11 27.20 -13.14 -26.64
N TRP A 12 26.56 -12.25 -27.42
CA TRP A 12 27.11 -10.90 -27.68
C TRP A 12 26.35 -9.74 -27.02
N LEU A 13 25.15 -9.97 -26.49
CA LEU A 13 24.40 -8.98 -25.69
C LEU A 13 24.63 -9.10 -24.17
N ALA A 14 25.47 -10.06 -23.74
CA ALA A 14 25.67 -10.40 -22.33
C ALA A 14 27.04 -10.00 -21.74
N SER A 15 27.96 -9.40 -22.51
CA SER A 15 29.38 -9.35 -22.09
C SER A 15 29.88 -8.01 -21.52
N VAL A 16 29.13 -6.91 -21.63
CA VAL A 16 29.58 -5.58 -21.13
C VAL A 16 28.66 -5.01 -20.04
N SER A 17 27.35 -5.30 -20.07
CA SER A 17 26.40 -4.84 -19.03
C SER A 17 26.24 -5.83 -17.87
N ALA A 18 26.34 -7.15 -18.13
CA ALA A 18 26.26 -8.17 -17.08
C ALA A 18 27.55 -8.24 -16.23
N THR A 19 28.70 -7.84 -16.79
CA THR A 19 30.00 -7.80 -16.12
C THR A 19 30.10 -6.63 -15.14
N CYS A 20 29.64 -5.42 -15.52
CA CYS A 20 29.54 -4.29 -14.57
C CYS A 20 28.62 -4.61 -13.39
N GLN A 21 27.44 -5.20 -13.61
CA GLN A 21 26.52 -5.53 -12.52
C GLN A 21 27.01 -6.68 -11.62
N ALA A 22 27.73 -7.67 -12.18
CA ALA A 22 28.33 -8.74 -11.38
C ALA A 22 29.47 -8.21 -10.49
N GLU A 23 30.28 -7.26 -10.99
CA GLU A 23 31.30 -6.56 -10.19
C GLU A 23 30.69 -5.62 -9.15
N GLU A 24 29.62 -4.89 -9.49
CA GLU A 24 28.88 -4.02 -8.56
C GLU A 24 28.22 -4.84 -7.44
N LYS A 25 27.64 -6.00 -7.78
CA LYS A 25 27.09 -6.95 -6.81
C LYS A 25 28.16 -7.50 -5.85
N ALA A 26 29.33 -7.86 -6.38
CA ALA A 26 30.44 -8.40 -5.57
C ALA A 26 30.93 -7.42 -4.49
N LYS A 27 30.71 -6.11 -4.68
CA LYS A 27 31.05 -5.08 -3.68
C LYS A 27 30.09 -5.03 -2.49
N CYS A 28 28.84 -5.48 -2.66
CA CYS A 28 27.78 -5.33 -1.65
C CYS A 28 27.32 -6.64 -0.98
N VAL A 29 27.58 -7.81 -1.54
CA VAL A 29 27.14 -9.10 -0.97
C VAL A 29 28.37 -9.85 -0.40
N PRO A 30 28.33 -10.44 0.81
CA PRO A 30 27.15 -10.76 1.64
C PRO A 30 26.72 -9.70 2.65
N LYS A 31 27.48 -8.61 2.85
CA LYS A 31 27.20 -7.57 3.85
C LYS A 31 26.86 -6.23 3.18
N PRO A 32 25.60 -6.03 2.74
CA PRO A 32 25.21 -4.80 2.07
C PRO A 32 25.25 -3.63 3.04
N THR A 33 25.97 -2.58 2.65
CA THR A 33 26.03 -1.32 3.39
C THR A 33 25.28 -0.24 2.63
N LEU A 34 24.73 0.75 3.34
CA LEU A 34 24.05 1.88 2.70
C LEU A 34 24.97 2.58 1.68
N LYS A 35 26.25 2.74 2.03
CA LYS A 35 27.26 3.33 1.14
C LYS A 35 27.38 2.58 -0.18
N CYS A 36 27.61 1.27 -0.15
CA CYS A 36 27.82 0.51 -1.37
C CYS A 36 26.55 0.49 -2.27
N VAL A 37 25.36 0.44 -1.66
CA VAL A 37 24.08 0.50 -2.41
C VAL A 37 23.89 1.85 -3.08
N LEU A 38 24.24 2.95 -2.40
CA LEU A 38 24.13 4.30 -2.97
C LEU A 38 25.17 4.59 -4.05
N GLU A 39 26.36 3.98 -3.98
CA GLU A 39 27.35 4.03 -5.05
C GLU A 39 26.82 3.42 -6.35
N ILE A 40 25.98 2.38 -6.26
CA ILE A 40 25.29 1.78 -7.42
C ILE A 40 24.06 2.59 -7.82
N ALA A 41 23.28 3.10 -6.85
CA ALA A 41 22.06 3.83 -7.13
C ALA A 41 22.32 5.18 -7.85
N ALA A 42 23.42 5.86 -7.53
CA ALA A 42 23.76 7.16 -8.10
C ALA A 42 23.83 7.16 -9.65
N PRO A 43 24.64 6.31 -10.32
CA PRO A 43 24.67 6.26 -11.78
C PRO A 43 23.32 5.81 -12.37
N LEU A 44 22.57 4.95 -11.69
CA LEU A 44 21.24 4.53 -12.16
C LEU A 44 20.23 5.68 -12.18
N VAL A 45 20.30 6.61 -11.20
CA VAL A 45 19.49 7.83 -11.20
C VAL A 45 19.82 8.71 -12.41
N ASP A 46 21.10 8.84 -12.76
CA ASP A 46 21.52 9.60 -13.94
C ASP A 46 21.07 8.92 -15.24
N GLU A 47 21.18 7.59 -15.33
CA GLU A 47 20.71 6.80 -16.48
C GLU A 47 19.19 6.90 -16.68
N ALA A 48 18.41 6.83 -15.61
CA ALA A 48 16.95 6.98 -15.67
C ALA A 48 16.54 8.43 -15.94
N GLY A 49 17.32 9.40 -15.47
CA GLY A 49 17.06 10.82 -15.66
C GLY A 49 15.65 11.19 -15.20
N THR A 50 14.92 11.91 -16.05
CA THR A 50 13.56 12.38 -15.75
C THR A 50 12.49 11.29 -15.82
N LEU A 51 12.83 10.07 -16.23
CA LEU A 51 11.91 8.94 -16.18
C LEU A 51 11.70 8.42 -14.75
N ALA A 52 12.61 8.73 -13.82
CA ALA A 52 12.50 8.32 -12.42
C ALA A 52 11.33 9.04 -11.71
N GLN A 53 10.56 8.28 -10.92
CA GLN A 53 9.46 8.85 -10.14
C GLN A 53 9.97 9.59 -8.89
N PHE A 54 9.31 10.70 -8.54
CA PHE A 54 9.70 11.55 -7.39
C PHE A 54 9.89 10.78 -6.08
N HIS A 55 9.05 9.79 -5.80
CA HIS A 55 9.14 9.05 -4.55
C HIS A 55 10.38 8.13 -4.49
N TYR A 56 10.81 7.55 -5.62
CA TYR A 56 12.08 6.81 -5.69
C TYR A 56 13.28 7.74 -5.51
N LEU A 57 13.24 8.92 -6.14
CA LEU A 57 14.26 9.95 -5.96
C LEU A 57 14.32 10.43 -4.51
N ALA A 58 13.17 10.58 -3.83
CA ALA A 58 13.09 10.99 -2.43
C ALA A 58 13.73 9.96 -1.49
N ASP A 59 13.40 8.67 -1.67
CA ASP A 59 13.97 7.59 -0.86
C ASP A 59 15.51 7.52 -1.01
N ILE A 60 16.03 7.67 -2.25
CA ILE A 60 17.48 7.73 -2.52
C ILE A 60 18.12 9.00 -1.94
N ALA A 61 17.53 10.17 -2.13
CA ALA A 61 18.05 11.44 -1.63
C ALA A 61 18.09 11.47 -0.10
N LEU A 62 17.06 10.95 0.57
CA LEU A 62 17.02 10.83 2.03
C LEU A 62 18.16 9.92 2.53
N ALA A 63 18.39 8.79 1.87
CA ALA A 63 19.48 7.89 2.17
C ALA A 63 20.86 8.54 1.98
N GLN A 64 21.09 9.27 0.88
CA GLN A 64 22.32 10.02 0.62
C GLN A 64 22.56 11.11 1.67
N LYS A 65 21.52 11.86 2.04
CA LYS A 65 21.58 12.88 3.09
C LYS A 65 21.98 12.26 4.43
N LYS A 66 21.38 11.14 4.82
CA LYS A 66 21.73 10.42 6.06
C LYS A 66 23.16 9.88 6.05
N LEU A 67 23.69 9.50 4.88
CA LEU A 67 25.07 9.08 4.72
C LEU A 67 26.07 10.27 4.70
N GLY A 68 25.59 11.49 4.51
CA GLY A 68 26.43 12.69 4.32
C GLY A 68 27.04 12.82 2.92
N ASP A 69 26.52 12.09 1.92
CA ASP A 69 26.98 12.18 0.53
C ASP A 69 26.33 13.39 -0.18
N ASN A 70 26.85 14.58 0.12
CA ASN A 70 26.34 15.83 -0.42
C ASN A 70 26.44 15.91 -1.96
N ALA A 71 27.46 15.31 -2.57
CA ALA A 71 27.64 15.33 -4.01
C ALA A 71 26.56 14.49 -4.71
N ALA A 72 26.28 13.28 -4.22
CA ALA A 72 25.22 12.44 -4.76
C ALA A 72 23.83 13.02 -4.48
N LEU A 73 23.61 13.60 -3.30
CA LEU A 73 22.38 14.31 -2.95
C LEU A 73 22.06 15.43 -3.95
N GLN A 74 23.04 16.28 -4.28
CA GLN A 74 22.83 17.36 -5.25
C GLN A 74 22.53 16.84 -6.65
N ARG A 75 23.14 15.72 -7.07
CA ARG A 75 22.79 15.06 -8.34
C ARG A 75 21.33 14.62 -8.36
N THR A 76 20.87 13.92 -7.32
CA THR A 76 19.47 13.45 -7.24
C THR A 76 18.47 14.62 -7.18
N ILE A 77 18.78 15.70 -6.45
CA ILE A 77 17.96 16.94 -6.44
C ILE A 77 17.91 17.57 -7.84
N SER A 78 19.02 17.60 -8.57
CA SER A 78 19.07 18.14 -9.94
C SER A 78 18.17 17.34 -10.89
N VAL A 79 18.17 16.01 -10.78
CA VAL A 79 17.26 15.14 -11.54
C VAL A 79 15.80 15.43 -11.20
N ALA A 80 15.46 15.55 -9.90
CA ALA A 80 14.11 15.90 -9.47
C ALA A 80 13.66 17.26 -10.01
N ARG A 81 14.54 18.27 -10.02
CA ARG A 81 14.28 19.60 -10.59
C ARG A 81 14.01 19.53 -12.10
N ARG A 82 14.84 18.83 -12.86
CA ARG A 82 14.62 18.63 -14.30
C ARG A 82 13.29 17.95 -14.58
N ARG A 83 12.95 16.92 -13.80
CA ARG A 83 11.67 16.23 -13.91
C ARG A 83 10.48 17.17 -13.62
N ALA A 84 10.56 17.98 -12.56
CA ALA A 84 9.53 18.96 -12.26
C ALA A 84 9.35 19.98 -13.40
N ALA A 85 10.46 20.46 -13.98
CA ALA A 85 10.43 21.37 -15.11
C ALA A 85 9.74 20.75 -16.33
N GLU A 86 10.10 19.53 -16.73
CA GLU A 86 9.47 18.83 -17.86
C GLU A 86 7.96 18.60 -17.64
N LEU A 87 7.57 18.23 -16.42
CA LEU A 87 6.17 18.00 -16.08
C LEU A 87 5.34 19.29 -15.97
N SER A 88 6.00 20.43 -15.75
CA SER A 88 5.34 21.74 -15.67
C SER A 88 4.94 22.34 -17.02
N VAL A 89 5.38 21.75 -18.15
CA VAL A 89 5.09 22.24 -19.51
C VAL A 89 3.68 21.83 -20.01
N SER A 90 2.85 21.22 -19.15
CA SER A 90 1.48 20.86 -19.52
C SER A 90 0.60 22.09 -19.72
N SER A 91 -0.31 22.10 -20.70
CA SER A 91 -1.35 23.13 -20.83
C SER A 91 -2.50 22.96 -19.82
N ASP A 92 -2.53 21.84 -19.09
CA ASP A 92 -3.53 21.53 -18.08
C ASP A 92 -3.06 21.99 -16.69
N GLU A 93 -3.70 23.03 -16.16
CA GLU A 93 -3.43 23.61 -14.84
C GLU A 93 -3.58 22.60 -13.70
N SER A 94 -4.52 21.65 -13.80
CA SER A 94 -4.71 20.60 -12.78
C SER A 94 -3.53 19.62 -12.77
N LEU A 95 -3.01 19.32 -13.96
CA LEU A 95 -1.84 18.45 -14.10
C LEU A 95 -0.55 19.17 -13.63
N GLN A 96 -0.39 20.45 -13.95
CA GLN A 96 0.71 21.27 -13.43
C GLN A 96 0.69 21.29 -11.89
N LEU A 97 -0.48 21.53 -11.29
CA LEU A 97 -0.67 21.53 -9.85
C LEU A 97 -0.32 20.18 -9.22
N PHE A 98 -0.80 19.08 -9.81
CA PHE A 98 -0.44 17.73 -9.37
C PHE A 98 1.08 17.52 -9.36
N HIS A 99 1.79 17.99 -10.39
CA HIS A 99 3.25 17.86 -10.47
C HIS A 99 4.00 18.74 -9.47
N LYS A 100 3.54 19.99 -9.24
CA LYS A 100 4.05 20.85 -8.17
C LYS A 100 3.93 20.17 -6.80
N LEU A 101 2.76 19.60 -6.49
CA LEU A 101 2.53 18.85 -5.25
C LEU A 101 3.49 17.67 -5.08
N ARG A 102 3.69 16.87 -6.13
CA ARG A 102 4.62 15.72 -6.08
C ARG A 102 6.07 16.14 -5.88
N PHE A 103 6.45 17.31 -6.37
CA PHE A 103 7.77 17.87 -6.18
C PHE A 103 7.96 18.45 -4.76
N ALA A 104 6.94 19.10 -4.20
CA ALA A 104 6.94 19.52 -2.80
C ALA A 104 7.02 18.31 -1.84
N GLU A 105 6.26 17.24 -2.12
CA GLU A 105 6.34 15.97 -1.37
C GLU A 105 7.77 15.40 -1.35
N PHE A 106 8.56 15.61 -2.41
CA PHE A 106 9.98 15.23 -2.43
C PHE A 106 10.82 16.04 -1.42
N PHE A 107 10.72 17.38 -1.39
CA PHE A 107 11.51 18.20 -0.46
C PHE A 107 11.15 17.94 1.00
N LEU A 108 9.85 17.78 1.28
CA LEU A 108 9.35 17.41 2.59
C LEU A 108 9.91 16.05 3.02
N ALA A 109 9.89 15.04 2.14
CA ALA A 109 10.42 13.71 2.44
C ALA A 109 11.93 13.72 2.73
N VAL A 110 12.71 14.57 2.04
CA VAL A 110 14.17 14.70 2.25
C VAL A 110 14.50 15.62 3.44
N GLY A 111 13.51 16.38 3.96
CA GLY A 111 13.69 17.34 5.06
C GLY A 111 14.57 18.53 4.65
N LEU A 112 14.40 19.02 3.42
CA LEU A 112 15.04 20.22 2.92
C LEU A 112 14.07 21.40 3.03
N PRO A 113 14.55 22.63 3.31
CA PRO A 113 13.68 23.80 3.32
C PRO A 113 13.00 23.93 1.95
N ASP A 114 11.66 23.97 1.97
CA ASP A 114 10.84 23.92 0.77
C ASP A 114 10.74 25.32 0.16
N PRO A 115 11.24 25.55 -1.07
CA PRO A 115 11.06 26.82 -1.76
C PRO A 115 9.60 27.06 -2.21
N ILE A 116 8.71 26.06 -2.12
CA ILE A 116 7.34 26.06 -2.67
C ILE A 116 6.27 26.11 -1.56
N LEU A 117 6.62 25.97 -0.27
CA LEU A 117 5.63 26.02 0.83
C LEU A 117 4.78 27.30 0.83
N ALA A 118 5.36 28.44 0.40
CA ALA A 118 4.65 29.70 0.25
C ALA A 118 3.71 29.74 -0.97
N GLU A 119 3.92 28.90 -2.00
CA GLU A 119 3.05 28.81 -3.18
C GLU A 119 1.77 28.02 -2.92
N PHE A 120 1.67 27.28 -1.81
CA PHE A 120 0.49 26.48 -1.46
C PHE A 120 -0.54 27.20 -0.58
N ASP A 121 -0.21 28.38 -0.06
CA ASP A 121 -1.15 29.21 0.71
C ASP A 121 -2.48 29.52 -0.04
N PRO A 122 -2.48 29.72 -1.39
CA PRO A 122 -3.72 29.83 -2.17
C PRO A 122 -4.58 28.55 -2.14
N GLU A 123 -3.98 27.35 -2.10
CA GLU A 123 -4.74 26.09 -2.07
C GLU A 123 -5.30 25.79 -0.67
N ILE A 124 -4.58 26.22 0.37
CA ILE A 124 -5.09 26.25 1.75
C ILE A 124 -6.25 27.25 1.85
N ALA A 125 -6.15 28.40 1.17
CA ALA A 125 -7.21 29.40 1.09
C ALA A 125 -8.42 28.88 0.30
N ASP A 126 -8.22 28.24 -0.86
CA ASP A 126 -9.29 27.61 -1.65
C ASP A 126 -10.00 26.52 -0.82
N ALA A 127 -9.24 25.61 -0.20
CA ALA A 127 -9.82 24.57 0.67
C ALA A 127 -10.60 25.16 1.86
N LYS A 128 -10.19 26.33 2.35
CA LYS A 128 -10.88 27.09 3.40
C LYS A 128 -12.11 27.83 2.87
N ASP A 129 -12.12 28.34 1.64
CA ASP A 129 -13.30 28.95 1.03
C ASP A 129 -14.41 27.91 0.82
N TYR A 130 -14.06 26.68 0.47
CA TYR A 130 -15.01 25.57 0.40
C TYR A 130 -15.54 25.09 1.76
N TRP A 131 -14.93 25.49 2.89
CA TRP A 131 -15.42 25.23 4.25
C TRP A 131 -16.80 25.87 4.47
N THR A 132 -17.08 26.96 3.77
CA THR A 132 -18.39 27.62 3.81
C THR A 132 -19.50 26.80 3.14
N HIS A 133 -19.19 25.66 2.53
CA HIS A 133 -20.14 24.74 1.91
C HIS A 133 -20.07 23.34 2.57
N PRO A 134 -21.22 22.69 2.84
CA PRO A 134 -21.31 21.43 3.57
C PRO A 134 -20.86 20.20 2.76
N SER A 135 -19.77 20.31 1.99
CA SER A 135 -19.21 19.24 1.17
C SER A 135 -18.04 18.56 1.89
N ILE A 136 -18.24 17.27 2.19
CA ILE A 136 -17.63 16.51 3.29
C ILE A 136 -16.19 16.05 2.99
N ARG A 137 -15.90 15.72 1.72
CA ARG A 137 -14.57 15.25 1.27
C ARG A 137 -13.48 16.31 1.42
N LEU A 138 -13.87 17.58 1.60
CA LEU A 138 -12.94 18.70 1.65
C LEU A 138 -12.32 18.86 3.05
N VAL A 139 -13.04 18.49 4.13
CA VAL A 139 -12.53 18.59 5.51
C VAL A 139 -11.44 17.56 5.79
N GLU A 140 -11.64 16.28 5.45
CA GLU A 140 -10.60 15.26 5.62
C GLU A 140 -9.34 15.60 4.80
N ARG A 141 -9.54 16.10 3.57
CA ARG A 141 -8.44 16.49 2.67
C ARG A 141 -7.68 17.70 3.21
N TYR A 142 -8.39 18.72 3.69
CA TYR A 142 -7.83 19.91 4.31
C TYR A 142 -7.05 19.58 5.59
N VAL A 143 -7.64 18.79 6.49
CA VAL A 143 -6.98 18.33 7.73
C VAL A 143 -5.74 17.49 7.41
N ARG A 144 -5.84 16.56 6.46
CA ARG A 144 -4.69 15.77 6.02
C ARG A 144 -3.57 16.66 5.47
N TYR A 145 -3.92 17.71 4.73
CA TYR A 145 -2.97 18.68 4.21
C TYR A 145 -2.30 19.47 5.35
N LEU A 146 -3.08 20.07 6.25
CA LEU A 146 -2.58 20.81 7.41
C LEU A 146 -1.64 19.96 8.29
N VAL A 147 -2.02 18.70 8.56
CA VAL A 147 -1.17 17.77 9.31
C VAL A 147 0.12 17.45 8.56
N LYS A 148 0.07 17.26 7.24
CA LYS A 148 1.27 17.02 6.40
C LYS A 148 2.23 18.20 6.42
N VAL A 149 1.73 19.43 6.45
CA VAL A 149 2.56 20.66 6.51
C VAL A 149 2.90 21.11 7.93
N GLY A 150 2.61 20.28 8.96
CA GLY A 150 2.96 20.57 10.35
C GLY A 150 2.02 21.55 11.08
N ARG A 151 0.93 22.00 10.45
CA ARG A 151 -0.07 22.94 11.02
C ARG A 151 -1.15 22.21 11.82
N ARG A 152 -0.75 21.45 12.84
CA ARG A 152 -1.67 20.59 13.62
C ARG A 152 -2.73 21.36 14.41
N ASP A 153 -2.38 22.52 14.96
CA ASP A 153 -3.32 23.31 15.77
C ASP A 153 -4.49 23.83 14.93
N GLU A 154 -4.22 24.21 13.69
CA GLU A 154 -5.26 24.61 12.72
C GLU A 154 -6.11 23.42 12.28
N ALA A 155 -5.49 22.24 12.12
CA ALA A 155 -6.22 21.02 11.84
C ALA A 155 -7.19 20.68 12.97
N GLN A 156 -6.78 20.87 14.24
CA GLN A 156 -7.62 20.69 15.41
C GLN A 156 -8.75 21.72 15.49
N ALA A 157 -8.46 22.99 15.22
CA ALA A 157 -9.49 24.02 15.17
C ALA A 157 -10.58 23.67 14.13
N ALA A 158 -10.15 23.22 12.95
CA ALA A 158 -11.04 22.83 11.87
C ALA A 158 -11.97 21.67 12.23
N THR A 159 -11.43 20.60 12.80
CA THR A 159 -12.25 19.45 13.21
C THR A 159 -13.18 19.79 14.38
N ALA A 160 -12.76 20.67 15.29
CA ALA A 160 -13.58 21.10 16.42
C ALA A 160 -14.77 21.96 15.97
N GLU A 161 -14.57 22.87 15.00
CA GLU A 161 -15.65 23.67 14.43
C GLU A 161 -16.66 22.79 13.69
N GLN A 162 -16.18 21.84 12.87
CA GLN A 162 -17.05 20.93 12.14
C GLN A 162 -17.86 20.01 13.07
N TYR A 163 -17.26 19.60 14.19
CA TYR A 163 -17.97 18.83 15.21
C TYR A 163 -19.06 19.64 15.91
N LYS A 164 -18.78 20.90 16.26
CA LYS A 164 -19.80 21.81 16.80
C LYS A 164 -20.95 21.99 15.82
N TRP A 165 -20.65 22.14 14.53
CA TRP A 165 -21.66 22.23 13.49
C TRP A 165 -22.50 20.95 13.40
N LEU A 166 -21.87 19.76 13.42
CA LEU A 166 -22.59 18.47 13.44
C LEU A 166 -23.55 18.37 14.64
N LEU A 167 -23.07 18.72 15.84
CA LEU A 167 -23.88 18.71 17.05
C LEU A 167 -25.04 19.72 16.97
N ALA A 168 -24.79 20.91 16.40
CA ALA A 168 -25.79 21.97 16.24
C ALA A 168 -26.83 21.65 15.15
N ALA A 169 -26.46 20.92 14.11
CA ALA A 169 -27.39 20.37 13.10
C ALA A 169 -28.34 19.29 13.71
N GLY A 170 -28.10 18.93 14.97
CA GLY A 170 -28.93 18.05 15.78
C GLY A 170 -28.87 16.58 15.33
N PRO A 171 -29.69 15.72 15.96
CA PRO A 171 -29.82 14.31 15.57
C PRO A 171 -30.14 14.15 14.08
N SER A 172 -30.72 15.17 13.44
CA SER A 172 -31.31 15.12 12.10
C SER A 172 -30.41 14.62 10.96
N MET A 173 -29.08 14.83 11.02
CA MET A 173 -28.14 14.28 10.03
C MET A 173 -27.68 12.86 10.34
N LEU A 174 -27.86 12.38 11.56
CA LEU A 174 -27.57 10.99 11.94
C LEU A 174 -28.86 10.16 12.13
N THR A 175 -30.04 10.79 12.13
CA THR A 175 -31.35 10.18 12.41
C THR A 175 -32.40 10.36 11.31
N ARG A 176 -32.22 11.23 10.30
CA ARG A 176 -33.03 11.13 9.07
C ARG A 176 -32.69 9.81 8.40
N LYS A 177 -33.67 9.19 7.73
CA LYS A 177 -33.57 7.90 7.03
C LYS A 177 -32.11 7.62 6.69
N PRO A 178 -31.49 6.58 7.26
CA PRO A 178 -30.07 6.31 7.10
C PRO A 178 -29.77 6.15 5.62
N ASP A 179 -29.41 7.24 4.95
CA ASP A 179 -28.84 7.21 3.63
C ASP A 179 -27.33 7.09 3.82
N GLU A 180 -26.65 6.41 2.90
CA GLU A 180 -25.21 6.13 2.97
C GLU A 180 -24.36 7.38 3.27
N ARG A 181 -24.86 8.56 2.87
CA ARG A 181 -24.20 9.86 3.01
C ARG A 181 -24.07 10.31 4.46
N SER A 182 -25.06 10.02 5.29
CA SER A 182 -25.12 10.40 6.71
C SER A 182 -24.12 9.64 7.58
N TYR A 183 -23.89 8.35 7.31
CA TYR A 183 -22.86 7.55 7.99
C TYR A 183 -21.45 7.85 7.50
N ALA A 184 -21.29 8.01 6.18
CA ALA A 184 -20.02 8.42 5.59
C ALA A 184 -19.55 9.75 6.22
N TYR A 185 -20.47 10.69 6.46
CA TYR A 185 -20.16 11.95 7.14
C TYR A 185 -19.57 11.78 8.54
N GLY A 186 -20.24 11.00 9.39
CA GLY A 186 -19.76 10.75 10.76
C GLY A 186 -18.40 10.04 10.77
N GLN A 187 -18.17 9.13 9.83
CA GLN A 187 -16.89 8.44 9.67
C GLN A 187 -15.77 9.34 9.15
N ASP A 188 -16.04 10.20 8.17
CA ASP A 188 -15.03 11.14 7.64
C ASP A 188 -14.60 12.15 8.71
N LEU A 189 -15.55 12.67 9.48
CA LEU A 189 -15.25 13.56 10.61
C LEU A 189 -14.47 12.83 11.72
N LEU A 190 -14.86 11.60 12.05
CA LEU A 190 -14.14 10.77 13.01
C LEU A 190 -12.68 10.55 12.57
N ARG A 191 -12.44 10.23 11.29
CA ARG A 191 -11.08 10.12 10.75
C ARG A 191 -10.32 11.43 10.84
N ALA A 192 -10.95 12.56 10.48
CA ALA A 192 -10.30 13.87 10.56
C ALA A 192 -9.88 14.20 11.99
N MET A 193 -10.72 13.93 12.99
CA MET A 193 -10.39 14.10 14.41
C MET A 193 -9.21 13.24 14.84
N ILE A 194 -9.15 11.97 14.40
CA ILE A 194 -8.03 11.08 14.70
C ILE A 194 -6.73 11.63 14.10
N LEU A 195 -6.77 12.10 12.85
CA LEU A 195 -5.61 12.73 12.17
C LEU A 195 -5.14 13.99 12.90
N ALA A 196 -6.07 14.78 13.42
CA ALA A 196 -5.78 15.99 14.20
C ALA A 196 -5.34 15.70 15.65
N GLY A 197 -5.37 14.43 16.10
CA GLY A 197 -5.00 14.04 17.46
C GLY A 197 -6.09 14.25 18.52
N GLN A 198 -7.34 14.48 18.11
CA GLN A 198 -8.49 14.69 19.01
C GLN A 198 -9.10 13.36 19.47
N HIS A 199 -8.30 12.48 20.07
CA HIS A 199 -8.69 11.10 20.36
C HIS A 199 -9.88 10.94 21.33
N GLU A 200 -10.05 11.86 22.29
CA GLU A 200 -11.18 11.82 23.23
C GLU A 200 -12.50 12.19 22.56
N THR A 201 -12.51 13.25 21.75
CA THR A 201 -13.68 13.68 20.98
C THR A 201 -14.05 12.63 19.94
N ALA A 202 -13.06 12.08 19.24
CA ALA A 202 -13.22 10.96 18.33
C ALA A 202 -13.89 9.75 19.01
N GLN A 203 -13.50 9.44 20.26
CA GLN A 203 -14.10 8.32 21.00
C GLN A 203 -15.58 8.53 21.30
N LYS A 204 -15.99 9.75 21.67
CA LYS A 204 -17.41 10.09 21.92
C LYS A 204 -18.24 9.94 20.65
N LEU A 205 -17.77 10.53 19.54
CA LEU A 205 -18.43 10.41 18.24
C LEU A 205 -18.53 8.95 17.78
N GLY A 206 -17.46 8.16 17.94
CA GLY A 206 -17.47 6.74 17.61
C GLY A 206 -18.48 5.93 18.41
N ALA A 207 -18.69 6.24 19.70
CA ALA A 207 -19.69 5.59 20.53
C ALA A 207 -21.14 5.93 20.10
N GLU A 208 -21.38 7.17 19.68
CA GLU A 208 -22.68 7.60 19.14
C GLU A 208 -23.00 6.90 17.82
N ILE A 209 -22.03 6.84 16.89
CA ILE A 209 -22.16 6.10 15.63
C ILE A 209 -22.44 4.62 15.92
N TRP A 210 -21.73 4.01 16.88
CA TRP A 210 -21.95 2.61 17.25
C TRP A 210 -23.37 2.36 17.80
N ALA A 211 -23.83 3.22 18.71
CA ALA A 211 -25.16 3.11 19.30
C ALA A 211 -26.27 3.16 18.24
N GLN A 212 -26.06 3.90 17.15
CA GLN A 212 -27.01 3.98 16.03
C GLN A 212 -26.94 2.74 15.13
N LEU A 213 -25.74 2.29 14.76
CA LEU A 213 -25.56 1.09 13.91
C LEU A 213 -26.21 -0.15 14.52
N ARG A 214 -26.14 -0.31 15.86
CA ARG A 214 -26.80 -1.42 16.58
C ARG A 214 -28.33 -1.43 16.50
N ARG A 215 -28.96 -0.28 16.23
CA ARG A 215 -30.43 -0.19 16.09
C ARG A 215 -30.93 -0.59 14.70
N GLN A 216 -30.02 -0.72 13.73
CA GLN A 216 -30.39 -1.13 12.39
C GLN A 216 -30.65 -2.65 12.30
N PRO A 217 -31.60 -3.08 11.45
CA PRO A 217 -31.94 -4.48 11.31
C PRO A 217 -30.77 -5.34 10.81
N PRO A 218 -30.74 -6.64 11.16
CA PRO A 218 -29.70 -7.56 10.73
C PRO A 218 -29.75 -7.81 9.22
N ALA A 219 -28.64 -8.28 8.68
CA ALA A 219 -28.52 -8.55 7.26
C ALA A 219 -29.46 -9.70 6.81
N LYS A 220 -30.14 -9.54 5.67
CA LYS A 220 -30.98 -10.57 5.03
C LYS A 220 -30.63 -10.69 3.55
N ALA A 221 -30.77 -11.87 2.96
CA ALA A 221 -30.58 -12.01 1.50
C ALA A 221 -31.65 -11.18 0.77
N SER A 222 -31.24 -10.38 -0.23
CA SER A 222 -32.16 -9.58 -1.04
C SER A 222 -32.47 -10.31 -2.36
N ASP A 223 -33.65 -10.08 -2.92
CA ASP A 223 -34.09 -10.70 -4.18
C ASP A 223 -33.24 -10.25 -5.39
N ASN A 224 -32.50 -9.14 -5.29
CA ASN A 224 -31.70 -8.55 -6.37
C ASN A 224 -30.23 -9.01 -6.40
N GLY A 225 -29.89 -10.13 -5.76
CA GLY A 225 -28.52 -10.66 -5.75
C GLY A 225 -27.54 -9.92 -4.83
N GLY A 226 -28.02 -8.94 -4.05
CA GLY A 226 -27.33 -8.36 -2.90
C GLY A 226 -27.75 -9.03 -1.58
N PHE A 227 -27.38 -8.43 -0.46
CA PHE A 227 -28.01 -8.73 0.83
C PHE A 227 -28.34 -7.42 1.55
N ASP A 228 -29.60 -7.26 1.97
CA ASP A 228 -30.04 -6.20 2.84
C ASP A 228 -29.10 -6.18 4.05
N GLY A 229 -28.54 -5.02 4.40
CA GLY A 229 -27.57 -4.89 5.50
C GLY A 229 -26.09 -4.98 5.10
N GLU A 230 -25.74 -5.10 3.81
CA GLU A 230 -24.34 -4.99 3.34
C GLU A 230 -23.70 -3.67 3.77
N GLU A 231 -24.38 -2.56 3.51
CA GLU A 231 -23.97 -1.22 3.92
C GLU A 231 -23.79 -1.12 5.45
N ASN A 232 -24.67 -1.78 6.20
CA ASN A 232 -24.66 -1.78 7.66
C ASN A 232 -23.45 -2.58 8.23
N ILE A 233 -23.02 -3.64 7.54
CA ILE A 233 -21.77 -4.36 7.84
C ILE A 233 -20.56 -3.50 7.43
N GLY A 234 -20.59 -2.90 6.25
CA GLY A 234 -19.54 -1.99 5.77
C GLY A 234 -19.30 -0.84 6.75
N ALA A 235 -20.37 -0.20 7.23
CA ALA A 235 -20.29 0.88 8.21
C ALA A 235 -19.71 0.41 9.56
N ARG A 236 -20.05 -0.79 10.03
CA ARG A 236 -19.42 -1.38 11.24
C ARG A 236 -17.93 -1.60 11.05
N LEU A 237 -17.52 -2.21 9.95
CA LEU A 237 -16.12 -2.47 9.65
C LEU A 237 -15.33 -1.16 9.48
N GLY A 238 -15.94 -0.15 8.84
CA GLY A 238 -15.38 1.21 8.73
C GLY A 238 -15.16 1.87 10.10
N LEU A 239 -16.16 1.82 10.98
CA LEU A 239 -16.05 2.34 12.35
C LEU A 239 -14.98 1.59 13.16
N ALA A 240 -14.97 0.26 13.09
CA ALA A 240 -13.97 -0.55 13.78
C ALA A 240 -12.54 -0.22 13.31
N ARG A 241 -12.32 -0.01 12.01
CA ARG A 241 -11.04 0.45 11.47
C ARG A 241 -10.58 1.76 12.11
N GLN A 242 -11.46 2.75 12.15
CA GLN A 242 -11.14 4.07 12.73
C GLN A 242 -10.84 3.98 14.23
N LEU A 243 -11.59 3.16 14.98
CA LEU A 243 -11.32 2.95 16.40
C LEU A 243 -10.01 2.21 16.66
N ILE A 244 -9.63 1.26 15.80
CA ILE A 244 -8.31 0.60 15.83
C ILE A 244 -7.20 1.62 15.56
N GLU A 245 -7.35 2.46 14.54
CA GLU A 245 -6.41 3.56 14.22
C GLU A 245 -6.26 4.53 15.40
N ALA A 246 -7.33 4.78 16.15
CA ALA A 246 -7.33 5.58 17.37
C ALA A 246 -6.80 4.85 18.62
N GLY A 247 -6.37 3.59 18.51
CA GLY A 247 -5.88 2.79 19.62
C GLY A 247 -6.96 2.39 20.64
N LYS A 248 -8.23 2.30 20.23
CA LYS A 248 -9.37 1.99 21.10
C LYS A 248 -9.85 0.55 20.88
N PRO A 249 -9.54 -0.41 21.78
CA PRO A 249 -9.99 -1.80 21.65
C PRO A 249 -11.48 -1.99 21.99
N THR A 250 -12.06 -1.08 22.78
CA THR A 250 -13.48 -1.07 23.13
C THR A 250 -14.11 0.21 22.60
N PRO A 251 -15.27 0.15 21.91
CA PRO A 251 -16.15 -1.02 21.65
C PRO A 251 -15.77 -1.87 20.42
N THR A 252 -14.59 -1.69 19.82
CA THR A 252 -14.15 -2.38 18.58
C THR A 252 -14.41 -3.89 18.57
N ALA A 253 -14.08 -4.60 19.66
CA ALA A 253 -14.33 -6.05 19.74
C ALA A 253 -15.82 -6.42 19.59
N GLU A 254 -16.72 -5.63 20.19
CA GLU A 254 -18.17 -5.82 20.09
C GLU A 254 -18.64 -5.58 18.65
N ILE A 255 -18.14 -4.52 18.02
CA ILE A 255 -18.47 -4.14 16.63
C ILE A 255 -18.09 -5.27 15.66
N LEU A 256 -16.87 -5.81 15.78
CA LEU A 256 -16.40 -6.89 14.91
C LEU A 256 -17.17 -8.19 15.15
N SER A 257 -17.55 -8.49 16.41
CA SER A 257 -18.38 -9.65 16.75
C SER A 257 -19.78 -9.55 16.13
N ASP A 258 -20.40 -8.37 16.18
CA ASP A 258 -21.71 -8.12 15.57
C ASP A 258 -21.64 -8.24 14.04
N ALA A 259 -20.64 -7.61 13.42
CA ALA A 259 -20.40 -7.71 11.97
C ALA A 259 -20.19 -9.17 11.51
N ARG A 260 -19.44 -9.97 12.29
CA ARG A 260 -19.25 -11.40 12.02
C ARG A 260 -20.57 -12.17 12.05
N THR A 261 -21.43 -11.88 13.03
CA THR A 261 -22.75 -12.50 13.18
C THR A 261 -23.64 -12.16 11.98
N MET A 262 -23.64 -10.90 11.55
CA MET A 262 -24.40 -10.46 10.37
C MET A 262 -23.91 -11.08 9.05
N LEU A 263 -22.61 -11.37 8.93
CA LEU A 263 -22.05 -12.05 7.73
C LEU A 263 -22.45 -13.53 7.63
N GLY A 264 -23.01 -14.13 8.69
CA GLY A 264 -23.49 -15.51 8.70
C GLY A 264 -22.36 -16.56 8.61
N PRO A 265 -22.59 -17.73 7.98
CA PRO A 265 -21.55 -18.72 7.69
C PRO A 265 -20.74 -18.41 6.43
N LEU A 266 -19.60 -19.08 6.25
CA LEU A 266 -18.83 -19.03 5.00
C LEU A 266 -19.62 -19.67 3.85
N PRO A 267 -19.61 -19.09 2.63
CA PRO A 267 -20.20 -19.73 1.47
C PRO A 267 -19.55 -21.09 1.17
N THR A 268 -20.34 -22.02 0.63
CA THR A 268 -19.83 -23.29 0.12
C THR A 268 -18.88 -23.02 -1.06
N PRO A 269 -17.68 -23.64 -1.10
CA PRO A 269 -16.75 -23.47 -2.21
C PRO A 269 -17.41 -23.84 -3.55
N SER A 270 -17.31 -22.94 -4.54
CA SER A 270 -17.85 -23.16 -5.88
C SER A 270 -17.04 -22.37 -6.91
N PRO A 271 -16.82 -22.89 -8.12
CA PRO A 271 -16.23 -22.11 -9.22
C PRO A 271 -17.13 -20.93 -9.64
N ASN A 272 -18.44 -21.02 -9.38
CA ASN A 272 -19.45 -20.05 -9.76
C ASN A 272 -20.14 -19.48 -8.51
N LEU A 273 -19.39 -18.78 -7.67
CA LEU A 273 -19.94 -18.08 -6.51
C LEU A 273 -20.95 -17.02 -6.95
N SER A 274 -22.09 -16.95 -6.27
CA SER A 274 -23.08 -15.90 -6.49
C SER A 274 -22.47 -14.52 -6.20
N GLN A 275 -23.05 -13.46 -6.79
CA GLN A 275 -22.57 -12.10 -6.54
C GLN A 275 -22.65 -11.74 -5.04
N SER A 276 -23.70 -12.18 -4.35
CA SER A 276 -23.87 -12.04 -2.90
C SER A 276 -22.75 -12.73 -2.11
N ASP A 277 -22.39 -13.97 -2.48
CA ASP A 277 -21.30 -14.70 -1.81
C ASP A 277 -19.93 -14.05 -2.05
N GLN A 278 -19.69 -13.55 -3.26
CA GLN A 278 -18.47 -12.81 -3.57
C GLN A 278 -18.35 -11.54 -2.71
N ARG A 279 -19.45 -10.80 -2.50
CA ARG A 279 -19.49 -9.62 -1.62
C ARG A 279 -19.25 -9.99 -0.15
N ARG A 280 -19.90 -11.06 0.33
CA ARG A 280 -19.67 -11.59 1.69
C ARG A 280 -18.21 -11.98 1.91
N ILE A 281 -17.57 -12.63 0.94
CA ILE A 281 -16.15 -12.99 1.02
C ILE A 281 -15.26 -11.76 1.13
N LYS A 282 -15.52 -10.70 0.34
CA LYS A 282 -14.78 -9.43 0.44
C LYS A 282 -14.91 -8.79 1.83
N LEU A 283 -16.12 -8.75 2.38
CA LEU A 283 -16.35 -8.21 3.72
C LEU A 283 -15.74 -9.08 4.82
N ARG A 284 -15.67 -10.41 4.64
CA ARG A 284 -14.95 -11.31 5.56
C ARG A 284 -13.45 -11.09 5.54
N ALA A 285 -12.86 -10.86 4.37
CA ALA A 285 -11.43 -10.53 4.28
C ALA A 285 -11.14 -9.24 5.07
N LEU A 286 -11.97 -8.21 4.91
CA LEU A 286 -11.89 -6.97 5.68
C LEU A 286 -12.08 -7.21 7.20
N LEU A 287 -13.06 -8.05 7.59
CA LEU A 287 -13.25 -8.43 8.98
C LEU A 287 -11.99 -9.06 9.58
N HIS A 288 -11.36 -10.02 8.88
CA HIS A 288 -10.15 -10.68 9.38
C HIS A 288 -8.94 -9.75 9.46
N GLU A 289 -8.79 -8.81 8.52
CA GLU A 289 -7.80 -7.74 8.63
C GLU A 289 -7.97 -6.95 9.94
N LEU A 290 -9.20 -6.54 10.25
CA LEU A 290 -9.51 -5.76 11.45
C LEU A 290 -9.38 -6.58 12.74
N GLU A 291 -9.73 -7.87 12.71
CA GLU A 291 -9.51 -8.79 13.83
C GLU A 291 -8.02 -8.99 14.13
N LEU A 292 -7.17 -9.13 13.11
CA LEU A 292 -5.71 -9.17 13.28
C LEU A 292 -5.19 -7.87 13.88
N ALA A 293 -5.61 -6.72 13.35
CA ALA A 293 -5.20 -5.42 13.87
C ALA A 293 -5.65 -5.20 15.32
N LEU A 294 -6.87 -5.61 15.67
CA LEU A 294 -7.36 -5.63 17.05
C LEU A 294 -6.55 -6.57 17.93
N SER A 295 -6.23 -7.79 17.46
CA SER A 295 -5.44 -8.75 18.22
C SER A 295 -4.06 -8.21 18.60
N ARG A 296 -3.44 -7.42 17.71
CA ARG A 296 -2.19 -6.71 17.98
C ARG A 296 -2.39 -5.62 19.03
N LEU A 297 -3.40 -4.77 18.86
CA LEU A 297 -3.71 -3.67 19.78
C LEU A 297 -3.98 -4.21 21.20
N SER A 298 -4.74 -5.31 21.32
CA SER A 298 -5.09 -5.93 22.60
C SER A 298 -4.09 -6.97 23.08
N LYS A 299 -2.98 -7.21 22.35
CA LYS A 299 -2.00 -8.27 22.61
C LYS A 299 -2.62 -9.66 22.84
N ASN A 300 -3.67 -10.01 22.08
CA ASN A 300 -4.42 -11.24 22.22
C ASN A 300 -3.98 -12.30 21.19
N ALA A 301 -3.06 -13.18 21.60
CA ALA A 301 -2.53 -14.24 20.75
C ALA A 301 -3.58 -15.28 20.32
N VAL A 302 -4.59 -15.54 21.16
CA VAL A 302 -5.67 -16.49 20.85
C VAL A 302 -6.52 -15.95 19.70
N LEU A 303 -6.88 -14.67 19.75
CA LEU A 303 -7.59 -14.00 18.65
C LEU A 303 -6.77 -14.06 17.37
N ALA A 304 -5.48 -13.71 17.42
CA ALA A 304 -4.58 -13.76 16.26
C ALA A 304 -4.56 -15.15 15.60
N GLN A 305 -4.37 -16.22 16.38
CA GLN A 305 -4.33 -17.59 15.85
C GLN A 305 -5.68 -18.03 15.27
N SER A 306 -6.78 -17.66 15.92
CA SER A 306 -8.13 -17.96 15.42
C SER A 306 -8.41 -17.26 14.09
N THR A 307 -7.97 -16.01 13.94
CA THR A 307 -8.12 -15.22 12.71
C THR A 307 -7.24 -15.77 11.59
N ILE A 308 -5.98 -16.15 11.87
CA ILE A 308 -5.11 -16.84 10.88
C ILE A 308 -5.80 -18.10 10.33
N THR A 309 -6.40 -18.90 11.22
CA THR A 309 -7.14 -20.11 10.83
C THR A 309 -8.37 -19.76 9.99
N ALA A 310 -9.09 -18.69 10.33
CA ALA A 310 -10.27 -18.23 9.58
C ALA A 310 -9.90 -17.71 8.18
N MET A 311 -8.80 -16.98 8.03
CA MET A 311 -8.28 -16.54 6.72
C MET A 311 -7.98 -17.71 5.80
N ARG A 312 -7.37 -18.78 6.32
CA ARG A 312 -7.14 -20.02 5.56
C ARG A 312 -8.45 -20.67 5.12
N LYS A 313 -9.45 -20.75 6.02
CA LYS A 313 -10.78 -21.26 5.66
C LYS A 313 -11.45 -20.41 4.58
N LEU A 314 -11.32 -19.08 4.65
CA LEU A 314 -11.83 -18.17 3.64
C LEU A 314 -11.13 -18.39 2.29
N ARG A 315 -9.80 -18.56 2.25
CA ARG A 315 -9.09 -18.90 0.99
C ARG A 315 -9.55 -20.21 0.39
N ALA A 316 -9.90 -21.20 1.21
CA ALA A 316 -10.40 -22.48 0.71
C ALA A 316 -11.75 -22.36 -0.02
N THR A 317 -12.55 -21.33 0.27
CA THR A 317 -13.84 -21.08 -0.44
C THR A 317 -13.68 -20.31 -1.75
N LEU A 318 -12.50 -19.71 -2.00
CA LEU A 318 -12.24 -18.94 -3.21
C LEU A 318 -12.06 -19.85 -4.45
N PRO A 319 -12.47 -19.35 -5.64
CA PRO A 319 -12.09 -19.96 -6.91
C PRO A 319 -10.57 -20.07 -7.03
N ALA A 320 -10.07 -21.10 -7.72
CA ALA A 320 -8.63 -21.38 -7.82
C ALA A 320 -7.81 -20.15 -8.29
N LYS A 321 -8.35 -19.40 -9.26
CA LYS A 321 -7.73 -18.18 -9.82
C LYS A 321 -7.50 -17.05 -8.81
N ASP A 322 -8.27 -17.01 -7.72
CA ASP A 322 -8.23 -15.94 -6.73
C ASP A 322 -7.38 -16.31 -5.50
N LYS A 323 -7.01 -17.59 -5.37
CA LYS A 323 -6.30 -18.11 -4.19
C LYS A 323 -4.91 -17.52 -4.01
N ALA A 324 -4.11 -17.40 -5.08
CA ALA A 324 -2.77 -16.82 -5.02
C ALA A 324 -2.80 -15.35 -4.61
N GLY A 325 -3.71 -14.57 -5.22
CA GLY A 325 -3.92 -13.17 -4.85
C GLY A 325 -4.37 -12.99 -3.40
N GLN A 326 -5.27 -13.85 -2.91
CA GLN A 326 -5.68 -13.80 -1.50
C GLN A 326 -4.57 -14.24 -0.54
N LEU A 327 -3.83 -15.31 -0.85
CA LEU A 327 -2.68 -15.74 -0.04
C LEU A 327 -1.62 -14.65 0.09
N TRP A 328 -1.39 -13.90 -1.00
CA TRP A 328 -0.49 -12.76 -1.01
C TRP A 328 -0.99 -11.63 -0.10
N LYS A 329 -2.27 -11.26 -0.19
CA LYS A 329 -2.88 -10.25 0.71
C LYS A 329 -2.78 -10.69 2.16
N ASP A 330 -3.11 -11.94 2.44
CA ASP A 330 -3.08 -12.50 3.78
C ASP A 330 -1.65 -12.50 4.35
N SER A 331 -0.64 -12.78 3.52
CA SER A 331 0.78 -12.72 3.92
C SER A 331 1.20 -11.30 4.31
N ILE A 332 0.77 -10.28 3.55
CA ILE A 332 1.02 -8.87 3.89
C ILE A 332 0.38 -8.52 5.23
N LEU A 333 -0.90 -8.86 5.40
CA LEU A 333 -1.65 -8.56 6.63
C LEU A 333 -1.00 -9.17 7.87
N LEU A 334 -0.49 -10.40 7.76
CA LEU A 334 0.23 -11.05 8.86
C LEU A 334 1.55 -10.34 9.19
N LEU A 335 2.32 -9.93 8.19
CA LEU A 335 3.55 -9.19 8.39
C LEU A 335 3.30 -7.81 9.01
N GLU A 336 2.26 -7.11 8.56
CA GLU A 336 1.81 -5.83 9.13
C GLU A 336 1.29 -5.99 10.55
N ALA A 337 0.66 -7.13 10.88
CA ALA A 337 0.27 -7.49 12.24
C ALA A 337 1.46 -7.88 13.13
N GLY A 338 2.68 -7.96 12.59
CA GLY A 338 3.89 -8.33 13.33
C GLY A 338 4.08 -9.84 13.50
N VAL A 339 3.34 -10.66 12.76
CA VAL A 339 3.51 -12.12 12.76
C VAL A 339 4.75 -12.46 11.94
N LYS A 340 5.88 -12.65 12.64
CA LYS A 340 7.17 -13.05 12.06
C LYS A 340 7.78 -14.20 12.89
N PRO A 341 8.24 -15.30 12.26
CA PRO A 341 8.14 -15.61 10.84
C PRO A 341 6.67 -15.84 10.42
N LEU A 342 6.40 -15.79 9.11
CA LEU A 342 5.09 -16.18 8.58
C LEU A 342 4.81 -17.67 8.89
N PRO A 343 3.55 -18.08 9.04
CA PRO A 343 3.21 -19.48 9.34
C PRO A 343 3.62 -20.44 8.21
N PRO A 344 4.25 -21.60 8.50
CA PRO A 344 4.77 -22.53 7.48
C PRO A 344 3.72 -22.99 6.48
N GLU A 345 2.46 -23.08 6.88
CA GLU A 345 1.33 -23.48 6.05
C GLU A 345 1.11 -22.53 4.85
N PHE A 346 1.50 -21.25 4.98
CA PHE A 346 1.42 -20.29 3.87
C PHE A 346 2.46 -20.61 2.78
N ARG A 347 3.64 -21.10 3.17
CA ARG A 347 4.67 -21.55 2.23
C ARG A 347 4.25 -22.83 1.51
N GLU A 348 3.62 -23.76 2.23
CA GLU A 348 3.06 -24.99 1.67
C GLU A 348 1.94 -24.68 0.65
N GLU A 349 1.00 -23.79 1.01
CA GLU A 349 -0.04 -23.32 0.08
C GLU A 349 0.56 -22.63 -1.15
N ALA A 350 1.55 -21.74 -0.99
CA ALA A 350 2.22 -21.09 -2.11
C ALA A 350 2.87 -22.11 -3.07
N THR A 351 3.47 -23.17 -2.50
CA THR A 351 4.09 -24.25 -3.28
C THR A 351 3.05 -25.07 -4.06
N SER A 352 1.91 -25.36 -3.42
CA SER A 352 0.79 -26.02 -4.09
C SER A 352 0.24 -25.15 -5.23
N LEU A 353 0.05 -23.85 -5.00
CA LEU A 353 -0.45 -22.91 -6.00
C LEU A 353 0.53 -22.72 -7.16
N LEU A 354 1.84 -22.75 -6.92
CA LEU A 354 2.85 -22.67 -7.97
C LEU A 354 2.67 -23.77 -9.01
N SER A 355 2.36 -25.00 -8.60
CA SER A 355 2.16 -26.12 -9.52
C SER A 355 0.96 -25.92 -10.48
N SER A 356 -0.01 -25.10 -10.07
CA SER A 356 -1.28 -24.89 -10.79
C SER A 356 -1.46 -23.49 -11.37
N ALA A 357 -0.46 -22.60 -11.21
CA ALA A 357 -0.48 -21.23 -11.72
C ALA A 357 -0.58 -21.20 -13.26
N ARG A 358 -1.52 -20.37 -13.75
CA ARG A 358 -1.93 -20.23 -15.15
C ARG A 358 -1.59 -18.86 -15.74
N SER A 359 -1.48 -17.82 -14.91
CA SER A 359 -1.17 -16.45 -15.35
C SER A 359 0.13 -15.92 -14.74
N ASN A 360 0.72 -14.92 -15.39
CA ASN A 360 1.87 -14.22 -14.84
C ASN A 360 1.49 -13.40 -13.58
N ASP A 361 0.22 -13.02 -13.38
CA ASP A 361 -0.23 -12.36 -12.13
C ASP A 361 -0.23 -13.32 -10.94
N GLU A 362 -0.66 -14.56 -11.15
CA GLU A 362 -0.57 -15.62 -10.13
C GLU A 362 0.90 -15.91 -9.79
N LEU A 363 1.76 -16.01 -10.81
CA LEU A 363 3.20 -16.17 -10.61
C LEU A 363 3.79 -14.99 -9.84
N ARG A 364 3.45 -13.74 -10.17
CA ARG A 364 3.88 -12.56 -9.41
C ARG A 364 3.48 -12.63 -7.95
N ALA A 365 2.20 -12.93 -7.67
CA ALA A 365 1.70 -13.05 -6.30
C ALA A 365 2.46 -14.13 -5.50
N ILE A 366 2.71 -15.29 -6.10
CA ILE A 366 3.47 -16.40 -5.50
C ILE A 366 4.95 -16.01 -5.29
N GLY A 367 5.58 -15.38 -6.27
CA GLY A 367 6.95 -14.90 -6.18
C GLY A 367 7.14 -13.86 -5.08
N GLU A 368 6.19 -12.94 -4.95
CA GLU A 368 6.17 -11.97 -3.85
C GLU A 368 5.98 -12.64 -2.49
N ILE A 369 5.16 -13.70 -2.37
CA ILE A 369 5.06 -14.47 -1.12
C ILE A 369 6.43 -15.07 -0.77
N TYR A 370 7.11 -15.76 -1.69
CA TYR A 370 8.45 -16.29 -1.42
C TYR A 370 9.47 -15.18 -1.08
N ALA A 371 9.35 -14.01 -1.72
CA ALA A 371 10.20 -12.87 -1.42
C ALA A 371 9.98 -12.32 -0.01
N MET A 372 8.75 -12.32 0.51
CA MET A 372 8.46 -11.98 1.92
C MET A 372 9.18 -12.92 2.90
N TRP A 373 9.35 -14.19 2.51
CA TRP A 373 10.05 -15.21 3.30
C TRP A 373 11.57 -15.19 3.17
N GLY A 374 12.12 -14.46 2.20
CA GLY A 374 13.55 -14.54 1.90
C GLY A 374 13.96 -15.80 1.13
N ASP A 375 13.00 -16.52 0.51
CA ASP A 375 13.26 -17.78 -0.22
C ASP A 375 13.74 -17.50 -1.65
N GLU A 376 15.03 -17.17 -1.79
CA GLU A 376 15.66 -16.86 -3.09
C GLU A 376 15.56 -17.99 -4.12
N VAL A 377 15.55 -19.24 -3.67
CA VAL A 377 15.52 -20.41 -4.55
C VAL A 377 14.14 -20.55 -5.18
N SER A 378 13.09 -20.53 -4.35
CA SER A 378 11.70 -20.58 -4.83
C SER A 378 11.36 -19.35 -5.67
N THR A 379 11.82 -18.15 -5.28
CA THR A 379 11.60 -16.94 -6.08
C THR A 379 12.24 -17.04 -7.46
N ARG A 380 13.48 -17.54 -7.57
CA ARG A 380 14.11 -17.77 -8.89
C ARG A 380 13.34 -18.78 -9.73
N ALA A 381 12.82 -19.85 -9.11
CA ALA A 381 11.98 -20.83 -9.79
C ALA A 381 10.67 -20.22 -10.32
N VAL A 382 10.07 -19.28 -9.59
CA VAL A 382 8.91 -18.52 -10.06
C VAL A 382 9.28 -17.63 -11.24
N VAL A 383 10.38 -16.87 -11.13
CA VAL A 383 10.79 -15.94 -12.20
C VAL A 383 11.06 -16.69 -13.51
N ALA A 384 11.68 -17.86 -13.43
CA ALA A 384 11.93 -18.71 -14.60
C ALA A 384 10.64 -19.24 -15.28
N ARG A 385 9.47 -19.15 -14.62
CA ARG A 385 8.19 -19.62 -15.15
C ARG A 385 7.33 -18.51 -15.78
N PHE A 386 7.74 -17.24 -15.71
CA PHE A 386 7.03 -16.17 -16.41
C PHE A 386 6.96 -16.49 -17.90
N LYS A 387 5.75 -16.43 -18.47
CA LYS A 387 5.52 -16.72 -19.89
C LYS A 387 6.13 -15.60 -20.74
N GLN A 388 6.92 -15.97 -21.73
CA GLN A 388 7.60 -15.05 -22.67
C GLN A 388 6.68 -14.50 -23.76
N GLU A 389 5.43 -14.96 -23.82
CA GLU A 389 4.41 -14.46 -24.76
C GLU A 389 3.80 -13.13 -24.31
N GLU A 390 4.02 -12.71 -23.06
CA GLU A 390 3.65 -11.38 -22.57
C GLU A 390 4.73 -10.34 -22.94
N ASP A 391 4.33 -9.06 -22.99
CA ASP A 391 5.23 -7.93 -23.21
C ASP A 391 6.44 -7.97 -22.25
N ALA A 392 7.64 -7.82 -22.80
CA ALA A 392 8.89 -7.84 -22.05
C ALA A 392 8.94 -6.75 -20.98
N GLU A 393 8.33 -5.60 -21.24
CA GLU A 393 8.18 -4.52 -20.26
C GLU A 393 7.37 -5.00 -19.05
N PHE A 394 6.21 -5.60 -19.30
CA PHE A 394 5.31 -6.09 -18.27
C PHE A 394 5.95 -7.20 -17.42
N VAL A 395 6.66 -8.14 -18.02
CA VAL A 395 7.38 -9.18 -17.26
C VAL A 395 8.42 -8.57 -16.32
N ALA A 396 9.16 -7.57 -16.79
CA ALA A 396 10.19 -6.93 -15.97
C ALA A 396 9.63 -6.10 -14.82
N GLU A 397 8.49 -5.43 -15.00
CA GLU A 397 7.77 -4.78 -13.90
C GLU A 397 7.39 -5.79 -12.80
N LYS A 398 6.87 -6.96 -13.19
CA LYS A 398 6.51 -8.02 -12.23
C LYS A 398 7.72 -8.57 -11.48
N VAL A 399 8.83 -8.77 -12.17
CA VAL A 399 10.10 -9.18 -11.54
C VAL A 399 10.60 -8.09 -10.58
N CYS A 400 10.49 -6.82 -10.97
CA CYS A 400 10.85 -5.68 -10.13
C CYS A 400 10.03 -5.66 -8.83
N ASP A 401 8.71 -5.87 -8.93
CA ASP A 401 7.83 -5.98 -7.76
C ASP A 401 8.24 -7.10 -6.79
N ILE A 402 8.59 -8.27 -7.32
CA ILE A 402 9.13 -9.39 -6.53
C ILE A 402 10.44 -8.98 -5.83
N CYS A 403 11.38 -8.37 -6.56
CA CYS A 403 12.66 -7.95 -5.99
C CYS A 403 12.50 -6.88 -4.90
N LYS A 404 11.62 -5.90 -5.12
CA LYS A 404 11.29 -4.86 -4.13
C LYS A 404 10.70 -5.48 -2.86
N ARG A 405 9.95 -6.58 -3.00
CA ARG A 405 9.37 -7.28 -1.85
C ARG A 405 10.44 -7.86 -0.92
N PHE A 406 11.56 -8.38 -1.43
CA PHE A 406 12.69 -8.77 -0.58
C PHE A 406 13.19 -7.59 0.27
N ALA A 407 13.42 -6.43 -0.36
CA ALA A 407 13.93 -5.24 0.31
C ALA A 407 12.98 -4.77 1.42
N ARG A 408 11.68 -4.65 1.12
CA ARG A 408 10.63 -4.23 2.08
C ARG A 408 10.53 -5.13 3.32
N HIS A 409 10.96 -6.38 3.22
CA HIS A 409 10.94 -7.33 4.34
C HIS A 409 12.32 -7.59 4.96
N GLY A 410 13.32 -6.77 4.62
CA GLY A 410 14.64 -6.78 5.25
C GLY A 410 15.61 -7.81 4.65
N HIS A 411 15.24 -8.49 3.57
CA HIS A 411 16.09 -9.47 2.88
C HIS A 411 17.00 -8.76 1.87
N VAL A 412 17.82 -7.83 2.35
CA VAL A 412 18.60 -6.90 1.51
C VAL A 412 19.54 -7.65 0.54
N SER A 413 20.26 -8.66 1.00
CA SER A 413 21.14 -9.46 0.14
C SER A 413 20.37 -10.21 -0.95
N ALA A 414 19.19 -10.74 -0.62
CA ALA A 414 18.30 -11.38 -1.58
C ALA A 414 17.75 -10.37 -2.61
N ALA A 415 17.42 -9.15 -2.18
CA ALA A 415 16.98 -8.07 -3.08
C ALA A 415 18.08 -7.70 -4.08
N LEU A 416 19.34 -7.57 -3.63
CA LEU A 416 20.49 -7.32 -4.50
C LEU A 416 20.76 -8.51 -5.45
N ASN A 417 20.59 -9.74 -4.98
CA ASN A 417 20.68 -10.92 -5.84
C ASN A 417 19.57 -10.93 -6.90
N CYS A 418 18.36 -10.51 -6.54
CA CYS A 418 17.22 -10.41 -7.44
C CYS A 418 17.38 -9.26 -8.46
N ALA A 419 18.07 -8.17 -8.08
CA ALA A 419 18.32 -7.03 -8.96
C ALA A 419 19.04 -7.40 -10.27
N THR A 420 19.85 -8.46 -10.27
CA THR A 420 20.54 -8.95 -11.47
C THR A 420 19.60 -9.57 -12.51
N LEU A 421 18.32 -9.74 -12.17
CA LEU A 421 17.29 -10.19 -13.10
C LEU A 421 16.69 -9.01 -13.90
N LEU A 422 16.93 -7.76 -13.47
CA LEU A 422 16.48 -6.54 -14.13
C LEU A 422 17.57 -5.96 -15.05
N THR A 423 18.02 -6.75 -16.02
CA THR A 423 19.10 -6.35 -16.95
C THR A 423 18.56 -5.69 -18.22
N GLY A 424 19.32 -4.74 -18.76
CA GLY A 424 19.13 -4.16 -20.09
C GLY A 424 19.09 -2.63 -20.11
N SER A 425 19.01 -2.05 -21.32
CA SER A 425 19.17 -0.62 -21.57
C SER A 425 17.85 0.13 -21.84
N GLN A 426 16.72 -0.57 -21.88
CA GLN A 426 15.42 0.04 -22.16
C GLN A 426 15.03 1.02 -21.06
N GLU A 427 14.20 2.02 -21.40
CA GLU A 427 13.75 3.06 -20.47
C GLU A 427 13.08 2.48 -19.22
N TRP A 428 12.12 1.57 -19.39
CA TRP A 428 11.44 0.88 -18.29
C TRP A 428 12.40 0.02 -17.43
N GLN A 429 13.47 -0.53 -18.01
CA GLN A 429 14.50 -1.27 -17.25
C GLN A 429 15.32 -0.33 -16.36
N ARG A 430 15.69 0.84 -16.88
CA ARG A 430 16.40 1.88 -16.11
C ARG A 430 15.54 2.35 -14.93
N VAL A 431 14.25 2.63 -15.16
CA VAL A 431 13.32 3.04 -14.10
C VAL A 431 13.12 1.94 -13.06
N ASN A 432 12.93 0.68 -13.48
CA ASN A 432 12.76 -0.46 -12.57
C ASN A 432 14.00 -0.69 -11.69
N ARG A 433 15.21 -0.51 -12.23
CA ARG A 433 16.44 -0.58 -11.43
C ARG A 433 16.48 0.53 -10.37
N VAL A 434 16.20 1.78 -10.74
CA VAL A 434 16.13 2.89 -9.75
C VAL A 434 15.08 2.61 -8.68
N ALA A 435 13.91 2.11 -9.05
CA ALA A 435 12.84 1.76 -8.12
C ALA A 435 13.29 0.69 -7.11
N LEU A 436 13.97 -0.37 -7.57
CA LEU A 436 14.49 -1.41 -6.69
C LEU A 436 15.57 -0.88 -5.74
N TYR A 437 16.55 -0.12 -6.25
CA TYR A 437 17.62 0.43 -5.43
C TYR A 437 17.12 1.47 -4.43
N ALA A 438 16.04 2.21 -4.74
CA ALA A 438 15.35 3.07 -3.79
C ALA A 438 14.76 2.27 -2.62
N GLU A 439 14.10 1.15 -2.89
CA GLU A 439 13.54 0.26 -1.85
C GLU A 439 14.64 -0.41 -1.01
N ILE A 440 15.76 -0.80 -1.62
CA ILE A 440 16.94 -1.34 -0.91
C ILE A 440 17.57 -0.26 -0.01
N ALA A 441 17.75 0.95 -0.54
CA ALA A 441 18.29 2.07 0.24
C ALA A 441 17.38 2.40 1.43
N LYS A 442 16.05 2.42 1.21
CA LYS A 442 15.05 2.60 2.26
C LYS A 442 15.14 1.53 3.35
N ALA A 443 15.30 0.26 2.96
CA ALA A 443 15.45 -0.84 3.91
C ALA A 443 16.74 -0.77 4.75
N LEU A 444 17.80 -0.16 4.22
CA LEU A 444 19.08 0.07 4.91
C LEU A 444 19.14 1.40 5.66
N THR A 445 18.12 2.24 5.52
CA THR A 445 18.07 3.57 6.10
C THR A 445 17.26 3.51 7.42
N PRO A 446 17.91 3.62 8.58
CA PRO A 446 17.27 3.45 9.90
C PRO A 446 16.24 4.54 10.23
#